data_AF-A0A8S2X8S7-F1
#
_entry.id   AF-A0A8S2X8S7-F1
#
_cell.length_a   1.000
_cell.length_b   1.000
_cell.length_c   1.000
_cell.angle_alpha   90.00
_cell.angle_beta   90.00
_cell.angle_gamma   90.00
#
_symmetry.space_group_name_H-M   'P 1'
#
loop_
_entity.id
_entity.type
_entity.pdbx_description
1 polymer ?
#
loop_
_entity_poly.entity_id
_entity_poly.type
_entity_poly.pdbx_seq_one_letter_code
_entity_poly.pdbx_strand_id
1 'polypeptide(L)' 'MNSLFGRESQYNALITPVLNESGPLYVYFGLALTQIINVYEKEQIVKVNVWLQLR' A
#
# COMPACT_ATOMS: atom_id res chain seq x y z
N MET A 1 -16.32 14.66 -16.75
CA MET A 1 -15.96 15.30 -15.47
C MET A 1 -15.95 14.20 -14.41
N ASN A 2 -14.84 13.97 -13.71
CA ASN A 2 -14.69 12.82 -12.80
C ASN A 2 -15.60 12.99 -11.57
N SER A 3 -16.66 12.18 -11.48
CA SER A 3 -17.64 12.19 -10.38
C SER A 3 -17.15 11.49 -9.10
N LEU A 4 -16.03 10.75 -9.18
CA LEU A 4 -15.53 9.94 -8.06
C LEU A 4 -14.58 10.70 -7.14
N PHE A 5 -13.83 11.68 -7.66
CA PHE A 5 -12.85 12.46 -6.89
C PHE A 5 -12.90 13.92 -7.35
N GLY A 6 -13.42 14.80 -6.50
CA GLY A 6 -13.65 16.22 -6.81
C GLY A 6 -14.45 16.93 -5.71
N ARG A 7 -14.70 18.23 -5.84
CA ARG A 7 -15.44 19.04 -4.83
C ARG A 7 -16.88 18.56 -4.59
N GLU A 8 -17.46 17.82 -5.53
CA GLU A 8 -18.80 17.22 -5.41
C GLU A 8 -18.77 15.72 -5.04
N SER A 9 -17.59 15.14 -4.83
CA SER A 9 -17.47 13.74 -4.40
C SER A 9 -17.71 13.59 -2.90
N GLN A 10 -18.42 12.52 -2.54
CA GLN A 10 -18.63 12.10 -1.15
C GLN A 10 -17.48 11.25 -0.59
N TYR A 11 -16.43 11.01 -1.38
CA TYR A 11 -15.27 10.24 -0.94
C TYR A 11 -14.40 11.04 0.04
N ASN A 12 -14.16 10.46 1.21
CA ASN A 12 -13.29 11.04 2.24
C ASN A 12 -12.08 10.11 2.49
N ALA A 13 -10.88 10.60 2.22
CA ALA A 13 -9.64 9.84 2.40
C ALA A 13 -9.18 9.70 3.87
N LEU A 14 -9.77 10.48 4.79
CA LEU A 14 -9.43 10.43 6.22
C LEU A 14 -10.18 9.33 6.98
N ILE A 15 -11.17 8.71 6.34
CA ILE A 15 -11.93 7.59 6.91
C ILE A 15 -11.55 6.30 6.19
N THR A 16 -11.56 5.18 6.93
CA THR A 16 -11.38 3.87 6.32
C THR A 16 -12.64 3.50 5.52
N PRO A 17 -12.49 2.95 4.31
CA PRO A 17 -13.62 2.60 3.46
C PRO A 17 -14.24 1.27 3.92
N VAL A 18 -14.98 1.32 5.03
CA VAL A 18 -15.72 0.17 5.56
C VAL A 18 -17.22 0.48 5.55
N LEU A 19 -18.04 -0.48 5.12
CA LEU A 19 -19.50 -0.33 5.11
C LEU A 19 -20.09 -0.37 6.52
N ASN A 20 -19.46 -1.14 7.41
CA ASN A 20 -19.85 -1.27 8.81
C ASN A 20 -18.63 -0.94 9.67
N GLU A 21 -18.81 -0.14 10.72
CA GLU A 21 -17.73 0.29 11.61
C GLU A 21 -17.01 -0.88 12.31
N SER A 22 -17.69 -2.02 12.47
CA SER A 22 -17.13 -3.23 13.10
C SER A 22 -16.57 -4.25 12.10
N GLY A 23 -16.63 -3.98 10.80
CA GLY A 23 -16.15 -4.90 9.76
C GLY A 23 -14.64 -4.79 9.54
N PRO A 24 -13.91 -5.91 9.37
CA PRO A 24 -12.49 -5.86 9.01
C PRO A 24 -12.30 -5.42 7.55
N LEU A 25 -11.23 -4.66 7.30
CA LEU A 25 -10.73 -4.38 5.94
C LEU A 25 -9.62 -5.37 5.60
N TYR A 26 -9.86 -6.24 4.63
CA TYR A 26 -8.84 -7.18 4.15
C TYR A 26 -7.96 -6.47 3.13
N VAL A 27 -6.67 -6.30 3.46
CA VAL A 27 -5.67 -5.74 2.57
C VAL A 27 -4.70 -6.83 2.16
N TYR A 28 -4.63 -7.10 0.85
CA TYR A 28 -3.69 -8.05 0.30
C TYR A 28 -2.53 -7.28 -0.31
N PHE A 29 -1.32 -7.59 0.14
CA PHE A 29 -0.11 -7.05 -0.47
C PHE A 29 0.84 -8.15 -0.88
N GLY A 30 1.52 -7.92 -1.99
CA GLY A 30 2.60 -8.73 -2.51
C GLY A 30 3.87 -7.90 -2.66
N LEU A 31 5.00 -8.59 -2.63
CA LEU A 31 6.29 -7.99 -2.93
C LEU A 31 6.90 -8.72 -4.12
N ALA A 32 7.32 -7.96 -5.12
CA ALA A 32 8.11 -8.48 -6.22
C ALA A 32 9.54 -7.94 -6.10
N LEU A 33 10.49 -8.82 -5.83
CA LEU A 33 11.91 -8.46 -5.77
C LEU A 33 12.42 -8.16 -7.17
N THR A 34 13.01 -6.97 -7.35
CA THR A 34 13.60 -6.56 -8.63
C THR A 34 15.11 -6.82 -8.62
N GLN A 35 15.81 -6.37 -7.58
CA GLN A 35 17.27 -6.48 -7.51
C GLN A 35 17.77 -6.41 -6.06
N ILE A 36 18.87 -7.11 -5.77
CA ILE A 36 19.68 -6.91 -4.57
C ILE A 36 20.77 -5.88 -4.86
N ILE A 37 20.77 -4.76 -4.13
CA ILE A 37 21.72 -3.65 -4.33
C ILE A 37 22.98 -3.89 -3.50
N ASN A 38 22.84 -4.25 -2.23
CA ASN A 38 23.97 -4.54 -1.36
C ASN A 38 23.59 -5.43 -0.16
N VAL A 39 24.59 -6.12 0.39
CA VAL A 39 24.50 -6.89 1.63
C VAL A 39 25.65 -6.47 2.54
N TYR A 40 25.31 -5.93 3.69
CA TYR A 40 26.25 -5.60 4.76
C TYR A 40 26.13 -6.68 5.83
N GLU A 41 26.96 -7.73 5.72
CA GLU A 41 26.85 -8.94 6.54
C GLU A 41 27.19 -8.71 8.01
N LYS A 42 28.16 -7.84 8.32
CA LYS A 42 28.52 -7.55 9.71
C LYS A 42 27.39 -6.84 10.44
N GLU A 43 26.71 -5.94 9.74
CA GLU A 43 25.58 -5.16 10.24
C GLU A 43 24.22 -5.86 10.04
N GLN A 44 24.18 -6.97 9.30
CA GLN A 44 22.96 -7.71 8.93
C GLN A 44 21.93 -6.85 8.18
N ILE A 45 22.40 -5.95 7.30
CA ILE A 45 21.55 -5.06 6.51
C ILE A 45 21.59 -5.45 5.04
N VAL A 46 20.41 -5.66 4.44
CA VAL A 46 20.27 -5.88 2.99
C VAL A 46 19.54 -4.69 2.37
N LYS A 47 20.13 -4.13 1.32
CA LYS A 47 19.49 -3.09 0.49
C LYS A 47 18.99 -3.76 -0.80
N VAL A 48 17.68 -3.69 -1.04
CA VAL A 48 17.02 -4.27 -2.22
C VAL A 48 16.05 -3.28 -2.86
N ASN A 49 15.87 -3.41 -4.17
CA ASN A 49 14.76 -2.78 -4.88
C ASN A 49 13.60 -3.77 -4.97
N VAL A 50 12.43 -3.36 -4.49
CA VAL A 50 11.19 -4.15 -4.51
C VAL A 50 10.05 -3.33 -5.06
N TRP A 51 9.12 -3.98 -5.73
CA TRP A 51 7.83 -3.41 -6.07
C TRP A 51 6.81 -3.88 -5.05
N LEU A 52 6.17 -2.92 -4.39
CA LEU A 52 5.05 -3.19 -3.50
C LEU A 52 3.77 -3.21 -4.32
N GLN A 53 3.08 -4.34 -4.30
CA GLN A 53 1.82 -4.55 -5.02
C GLN A 53 0.69 -4.62 -4.00
N LEU A 54 -0.14 -3.57 -3.93
CA LEU A 54 -1.41 -3.62 -3.20
C LEU A 54 -2.51 -4.07 -4.17
N ARG A 55 -3.34 -5.03 -3.74
CA ARG A 55 -4.55 -5.46 -4.45
C ARG A 55 -5.80 -5.09 -3.68
#